data_AF-A0A5M3VU70-F1
#
_entry.id   AF-A0A5M3VU70-F1
#
_cell.length_a   1.000
_cell.length_b   1.000
_cell.length_c   1.000
_cell.angle_alpha   90.00
_cell.angle_beta   90.00
_cell.angle_gamma   90.00
#
_symmetry.space_group_name_H-M   'P 1'
#
loop_
_entity.id
_entity.type
_entity.pdbx_description
1 polymer ?
#
loop_
_entity_poly.entity_id
_entity_poly.type
_entity_poly.pdbx_seq_one_letter_code
_entity_poly.pdbx_strand_id
1 'polypeptide(L)'
;MSAQPIHGDPEDPQEILRGLPTRERPEFLRQYRAAVESARDDLASYTALKRLLHRWSLTVVAVNQPGYYEAIQEAKDGAGATTPLDEAIASELARRR
;
A
#
# COMPACT_ATOMS: atom_id res chain seq x y z
N MET A 1 9.94 -6.03 34.10
CA MET A 1 10.30 -5.87 32.68
C MET A 1 9.11 -6.32 31.85
N SER A 2 8.42 -5.41 31.16
CA SER A 2 7.34 -5.75 30.22
C SER A 2 7.95 -5.94 28.84
N ALA A 3 7.85 -7.15 28.28
CA ALA A 3 8.18 -7.39 26.89
C ALA A 3 7.15 -6.65 26.03
N GLN A 4 7.55 -5.54 25.41
CA GLN A 4 6.72 -4.95 24.35
C GLN A 4 6.64 -5.98 23.22
N PRO A 5 5.46 -6.23 22.65
CA PRO A 5 5.34 -7.14 21.52
C PRO A 5 6.24 -6.61 20.40
N ILE A 6 7.17 -7.43 19.96
CA ILE A 6 7.89 -7.24 18.70
C ILE A 6 6.84 -7.19 17.60
N HIS A 7 6.46 -5.99 17.16
CA HIS A 7 5.73 -5.82 15.90
C HIS A 7 6.65 -6.36 14.81
N GLY A 8 6.15 -7.30 14.01
CA GLY A 8 6.85 -7.77 12.81
C GLY A 8 7.14 -6.61 11.86
N ASP A 9 8.11 -6.79 10.96
CA ASP A 9 8.40 -5.80 9.92
C ASP A 9 7.17 -5.64 9.01
N PRO A 10 6.51 -4.45 8.96
CA PRO A 10 5.36 -4.23 8.11
C PRO A 10 5.65 -4.42 6.62
N GLU A 11 6.92 -4.33 6.22
CA GLU A 11 7.38 -4.56 4.85
C GLU A 11 7.74 -6.02 4.57
N ASP A 12 7.65 -6.92 5.57
CA ASP A 12 7.83 -8.37 5.37
C ASP A 12 6.75 -8.88 4.39
N PRO A 13 7.15 -9.50 3.26
CA PRO A 13 6.20 -10.08 2.30
C PRO A 13 5.18 -11.04 2.92
N GLN A 14 5.54 -11.76 3.99
CA GLN A 14 4.63 -12.67 4.69
C GLN A 14 3.58 -11.90 5.50
N GLU A 15 3.99 -10.84 6.21
CA GLU A 15 3.07 -9.99 6.98
C GLU A 15 2.12 -9.24 6.05
N ILE A 16 2.64 -8.70 4.93
CA ILE A 16 1.81 -8.09 3.87
C ILE A 16 0.78 -9.11 3.36
N LEU A 17 1.21 -10.32 2.98
CA LEU A 17 0.29 -11.34 2.46
C LEU A 17 -0.80 -11.73 3.46
N ARG A 18 -0.45 -11.83 4.75
CA ARG A 18 -1.40 -12.13 5.83
C ARG A 18 -2.41 -11.01 6.02
N GLY A 19 -1.95 -9.75 5.99
CA GLY A 19 -2.77 -8.55 6.20
C GLY A 19 -3.68 -8.21 5.02
N LEU A 20 -3.40 -8.69 3.81
CA LEU A 20 -4.24 -8.41 2.64
C LEU A 20 -5.55 -9.22 2.62
N PRO A 21 -6.68 -8.59 2.25
CA PRO A 21 -7.91 -9.29 1.88
C PRO A 21 -7.68 -10.23 0.69
N THR A 22 -8.42 -11.32 0.61
CA THR A 22 -8.27 -12.36 -0.42
C THR A 22 -8.26 -11.82 -1.85
N ARG A 23 -9.04 -10.78 -2.15
CA ARG A 23 -9.09 -10.16 -3.49
C ARG A 23 -7.80 -9.46 -3.92
N GLU A 24 -7.00 -8.96 -2.98
CA GLU A 24 -5.76 -8.22 -3.29
C GLU A 24 -4.54 -9.13 -3.40
N ARG A 25 -4.59 -10.29 -2.73
CA ARG A 25 -3.46 -11.24 -2.67
C ARG A 25 -2.93 -11.67 -4.04
N PRO A 26 -3.76 -11.95 -5.07
CA PRO A 26 -3.24 -12.36 -6.38
C PRO A 26 -2.37 -11.29 -7.03
N GLU A 27 -2.77 -10.02 -6.94
CA GLU A 27 -2.03 -8.92 -7.55
C GLU A 27 -0.73 -8.63 -6.80
N PHE A 28 -0.76 -8.68 -5.46
CA PHE A 28 0.47 -8.61 -4.66
C PHE A 28 1.47 -9.71 -5.06
N LEU A 29 1.02 -10.97 -5.11
CA LEU A 29 1.88 -12.10 -5.47
C LEU A 29 2.45 -11.97 -6.89
N ARG A 30 1.65 -11.48 -7.84
CA ARG A 30 2.09 -11.23 -9.22
C ARG A 30 3.23 -10.21 -9.27
N GLN A 31 3.04 -9.05 -8.62
CA GLN A 31 4.04 -7.98 -8.60
C GLN A 31 5.28 -8.39 -7.79
N TYR A 32 5.09 -9.03 -6.63
CA TYR A 32 6.19 -9.47 -5.78
C TYR A 32 7.11 -10.46 -6.50
N ARG A 33 6.55 -11.47 -7.17
CA ARG A 33 7.35 -12.45 -7.93
C ARG A 33 8.17 -11.78 -9.03
N ALA A 34 7.57 -10.87 -9.81
CA ALA A 34 8.27 -10.15 -10.87
C ALA A 34 9.40 -9.25 -10.33
N ALA A 35 9.18 -8.58 -9.19
CA ALA A 35 10.19 -7.74 -8.56
C ALA A 35 11.33 -8.56 -7.94
N VAL A 36 11.04 -9.71 -7.34
CA VAL A 36 12.06 -10.65 -6.83
C VAL A 36 12.90 -11.21 -7.97
N GLU A 37 12.26 -11.59 -9.08
CA GLU A 37 12.97 -12.06 -10.27
C GLU A 37 13.93 -10.98 -10.80
N SER A 38 13.45 -9.75 -10.94
CA SER A 38 14.29 -8.62 -11.38
C SER A 38 15.45 -8.33 -10.40
N ALA A 39 15.17 -8.34 -9.10
CA ALA A 39 16.18 -8.06 -8.06
C ALA A 39 17.20 -9.19 -7.89
N ARG A 40 16.86 -10.42 -8.28
CA ARG A 40 17.80 -11.55 -8.33
C ARG A 40 18.85 -11.36 -9.42
N ASP A 41 18.42 -10.83 -10.56
CA ASP A 41 19.26 -10.72 -11.75
C ASP A 41 20.04 -9.39 -11.80
N ASP A 42 19.51 -8.33 -11.18
CA ASP A 42 20.13 -7.01 -11.09
C ASP A 42 20.00 -6.38 -9.69
N LEU A 43 21.15 -6.07 -9.07
CA LEU A 43 21.20 -5.43 -7.75
C LEU A 43 20.60 -4.01 -7.73
N ALA A 44 20.63 -3.28 -8.86
CA ALA A 44 19.99 -1.95 -8.92
C ALA A 44 18.46 -2.06 -8.77
N SER A 45 17.88 -3.19 -9.18
CA SER A 45 16.46 -3.49 -9.04
C SER A 45 16.01 -3.79 -7.59
N TYR A 46 16.95 -3.99 -6.66
CA TYR A 46 16.62 -4.20 -5.24
C TYR A 46 15.87 -3.02 -4.61
N THR A 47 16.19 -1.79 -5.05
CA THR A 47 15.46 -0.59 -4.60
C THR A 47 14.00 -0.60 -5.07
N ALA A 48 13.74 -1.13 -6.27
CA ALA A 48 12.38 -1.26 -6.78
C ALA A 48 11.57 -2.28 -5.97
N LEU A 49 12.19 -3.41 -5.57
CA LEU A 49 11.58 -4.39 -4.66
C LEU A 49 11.21 -3.75 -3.31
N LYS A 50 12.12 -2.99 -2.67
CA LYS A 50 11.79 -2.31 -1.40
C LYS A 50 10.62 -1.33 -1.56
N ARG A 51 10.61 -0.52 -2.62
CA ARG A 51 9.51 0.42 -2.90
C ARG A 51 8.18 -0.30 -3.12
N LEU A 52 8.21 -1.47 -3.74
CA LEU A 52 7.03 -2.31 -3.91
C LEU A 52 6.50 -2.79 -2.55
N LEU A 53 7.37 -3.33 -1.68
CA LEU A 53 6.98 -3.81 -0.35
C LEU A 53 6.42 -2.68 0.52
N HIS A 54 7.08 -1.52 0.51
CA HIS A 54 6.59 -0.32 1.20
C HIS A 54 5.20 0.12 0.70
N ARG A 55 4.96 0.09 -0.62
CA ARG A 55 3.64 0.43 -1.16
C ARG A 55 2.58 -0.56 -0.68
N TRP A 56 2.87 -1.85 -0.70
CA TRP A 56 1.91 -2.87 -0.31
C TRP A 56 1.65 -2.89 1.20
N SER A 57 2.62 -2.53 2.04
CA SER A 57 2.37 -2.34 3.47
C SER A 57 1.39 -1.18 3.74
N LEU A 58 1.49 -0.08 2.98
CA LEU A 58 0.49 1.00 3.00
C LEU A 58 -0.86 0.54 2.46
N THR A 59 -0.88 -0.28 1.39
CA THR A 59 -2.12 -0.86 0.86
C THR A 59 -2.84 -1.68 1.92
N VAL A 60 -2.13 -2.50 2.71
CA VAL A 60 -2.72 -3.26 3.84
C VAL A 60 -3.47 -2.33 4.80
N VAL A 61 -2.89 -1.18 5.15
CA VAL A 61 -3.55 -0.20 6.03
C VAL A 61 -4.82 0.34 5.37
N ALA A 62 -4.74 0.72 4.10
CA ALA A 62 -5.84 1.33 3.37
C ALA A 62 -7.03 0.37 3.17
N VAL A 63 -6.77 -0.84 2.66
CA VAL A 63 -7.84 -1.80 2.31
C VAL A 63 -8.56 -2.39 3.53
N ASN A 64 -7.94 -2.30 4.71
CA ASN A 64 -8.56 -2.72 5.96
C ASN A 64 -9.30 -1.56 6.68
N GLN A 65 -9.26 -0.33 6.14
CA GLN A 65 -10.13 0.73 6.65
C GLN A 65 -11.59 0.42 6.32
N PRO A 66 -12.52 0.59 7.29
CA PRO A 66 -13.95 0.49 7.01
C PRO A 66 -14.35 1.45 5.88
N GLY A 67 -15.17 0.98 4.93
CA GLY A 67 -15.65 1.81 3.84
C GLY A 67 -14.66 2.06 2.70
N TYR A 68 -13.44 1.49 2.74
CA TYR A 68 -12.43 1.75 1.71
C TYR A 68 -12.93 1.44 0.29
N TYR A 69 -13.58 0.29 0.13
CA TYR A 69 -14.00 -0.17 -1.20
C TYR A 69 -15.27 0.52 -1.68
N GLU A 70 -16.15 0.86 -0.75
CA GLU A 70 -17.32 1.70 -0.97
C GLU A 70 -16.88 3.09 -1.45
N ALA A 71 -15.94 3.73 -0.75
CA ALA A 71 -15.40 5.03 -1.14
C ALA A 71 -14.72 5.00 -2.52
N ILE A 72 -13.99 3.93 -2.84
CA ILE A 72 -13.42 3.74 -4.18
C ILE A 72 -14.51 3.59 -5.24
N GLN A 73 -15.61 2.91 -4.93
CA GLN A 73 -16.72 2.74 -5.86
C GLN A 73 -17.49 4.05 -6.06
N GLU A 74 -17.81 4.76 -4.98
CA GLU A 74 -18.44 6.09 -5.02
C GLU A 74 -17.61 7.10 -5.83
N ALA A 75 -16.28 7.07 -5.70
CA ALA A 75 -15.39 7.90 -6.49
C ALA A 75 -15.45 7.57 -7.99
N LYS A 76 -15.51 6.28 -8.36
CA LYS A 76 -15.66 5.84 -9.75
C LYS A 76 -17.01 6.23 -10.35
N ASP A 77 -18.05 6.19 -9.52
CA ASP A 77 -19.42 6.51 -9.92
C ASP A 77 -19.70 8.03 -9.88
N GLY A 78 -18.73 8.84 -9.44
CA GLY A 78 -18.89 10.29 -9.29
C GLY A 78 -19.88 10.69 -8.18
N ALA A 79 -20.20 9.76 -7.28
CA ALA A 79 -21.20 9.92 -6.23
C ALA A 79 -20.61 10.24 -4.84
N GLY A 80 -19.28 10.19 -4.71
CA GLY A 80 -18.57 10.44 -3.45
C GLY A 80 -18.32 11.92 -3.15
N ALA A 81 -18.02 12.21 -1.88
CA ALA A 81 -17.43 13.50 -1.49
C ALA A 81 -16.05 13.62 -2.13
N THR A 82 -15.97 14.35 -3.24
CA THR A 82 -14.72 14.56 -3.98
C THR A 82 -14.26 16.01 -3.84
N THR A 83 -12.96 16.21 -3.93
CA THR A 83 -12.34 17.53 -4.01
C THR A 83 -11.62 17.62 -5.36
N PRO A 84 -11.73 18.75 -6.08
CA PRO A 84 -10.90 19.01 -7.26
C PRO A 84 -9.41 18.81 -6.95
N LEU A 85 -8.67 18.23 -7.90
CA LEU A 85 -7.28 17.83 -7.69
C LEU A 85 -6.37 19.03 -7.34
N ASP A 86 -6.60 20.16 -7.98
CA ASP A 86 -5.90 21.42 -7.74
C ASP A 86 -6.10 21.92 -6.29
N GLU A 87 -7.33 21.84 -5.77
CA GLU A 87 -7.65 22.21 -4.39
C GLU A 87 -7.02 21.23 -3.38
N ALA A 88 -7.02 19.93 -3.69
CA ALA A 88 -6.36 18.92 -2.85
C ALA A 88 -4.84 19.14 -2.77
N ILE A 89 -4.18 19.46 -3.89
CA ILE A 89 -2.75 19.78 -3.95
C ILE A 89 -2.43 21.03 -3.14
N ALA A 90 -3.22 22.10 -3.30
CA ALA A 90 -3.04 23.35 -2.57
C ALA A 90 -3.12 23.13 -1.04
N SER A 91 -4.10 22.34 -0.61
CA SER A 91 -4.31 22.00 0.80
C SER A 91 -3.14 21.21 1.41
N GLU A 92 -2.59 20.23 0.69
CA GLU A 92 -1.44 19.45 1.15
C GLU A 92 -0.16 20.29 1.22
N LEU A 93 0.08 21.17 0.24
CA LEU A 93 1.22 22.09 0.27
C LEU A 93 1.13 23.07 1.46
N ALA A 94 -0.08 23.51 1.82
CA ALA A 94 -0.30 24.35 2.99
C ALA A 94 -0.01 23.61 4.31
N ARG A 95 -0.36 22.31 4.40
CA ARG A 95 -0.12 21.48 5.59
C ARG A 95 1.37 21.24 5.90
N ARG A 96 2.22 21.31 4.87
CA ARG A 96 3.67 21.05 4.98
C ARG A 96 4.50 22.28 5.31
N ARG A 97 3.89 23.46 5.42
CA ARG A 97 4.54 24.71 5.87
C ARG A 97 4.41 24.87 7.37
#